data_AF-A0A3B8UPS8-F1
#
_entry.id   AF-A0A3B8UPS8-F1
#
_cell.length_a   1.000
_cell.length_b   1.000
_cell.length_c   1.000
_cell.angle_alpha   90.00
_cell.angle_beta   90.00
_cell.angle_gamma   90.00
#
_symmetry.space_group_name_H-M   'P 1'
#
loop_
_entity.id
_entity.type
_entity.pdbx_description
1 polymer ?
#
loop_
_entity_poly.entity_id
_entity_poly.type
_entity_poly.pdbx_seq_one_letter_code
_entity_poly.pdbx_strand_id
1 'polypeptide(L)'
;YKVGTVANSTSTMHKIHSKPFEMSDFSVDHCTEAALDMMQKNIDFLETIRQEFVETKDKNLWYSMIQLLPESYNQMRTCTFNYENLAGMYYSRRNHKLAEWHTFCDWALELPYFKELLVQNENEQA
;
A
#
# COMPACT_ATOMS: atom_id res chain seq x y z
N TYR A 1 9.67 8.47 23.73
CA TYR A 1 9.87 8.23 22.30
C TYR A 1 9.85 6.72 22.06
N LYS A 2 9.01 6.22 21.14
CA LYS A 2 9.12 4.82 20.69
C LYS A 2 10.44 4.70 19.93
N VAL A 3 11.39 3.95 20.46
CA VAL A 3 12.69 3.71 19.82
C VAL A 3 12.51 2.54 18.87
N GLY A 4 13.01 2.66 17.64
CA GLY A 4 13.10 1.55 16.67
C GLY A 4 12.21 1.72 15.44
N THR A 5 10.89 1.85 15.62
CA THR A 5 9.95 2.06 14.51
C THR A 5 8.84 3.06 14.89
N VAL A 6 8.57 4.01 14.00
CA VAL A 6 7.43 4.93 14.10
C VAL A 6 6.70 4.89 12.77
N ALA A 7 5.41 4.63 12.82
CA ALA A 7 4.55 4.70 11.64
C ALA A 7 3.58 5.87 11.81
N ASN A 8 3.42 6.68 10.77
CA ASN A 8 2.35 7.64 10.68
C ASN A 8 1.34 7.15 9.65
N SER A 9 0.08 7.01 10.06
CA SER A 9 -0.99 6.76 9.10
C SER A 9 -1.31 8.08 8.41
N THR A 10 -0.93 8.19 7.14
CA THR A 10 -1.48 9.21 6.25
C THR A 10 -3.00 9.03 6.25
N SER A 11 -3.75 10.12 6.45
CA SER A 11 -5.21 10.12 6.66
C SER A 11 -6.00 9.86 5.36
N THR A 12 -5.54 8.92 4.54
CA THR A 12 -6.09 8.61 3.21
C THR A 12 -7.57 8.29 3.29
N MET A 13 -7.98 7.51 4.29
CA MET A 13 -9.40 7.20 4.56
C MET A 13 -10.25 8.44 4.87
N HIS A 14 -9.70 9.45 5.55
CA HIS A 14 -10.42 10.70 5.85
C HIS A 14 -10.44 11.68 4.67
N LYS A 15 -9.64 11.43 3.64
CA LYS A 15 -9.50 12.27 2.44
C LYS A 15 -9.88 11.56 1.15
N ILE A 16 -10.56 10.42 1.22
CA ILE A 16 -10.87 9.63 0.02
C ILE A 16 -11.74 10.39 -1.00
N HIS A 17 -12.57 11.31 -0.53
CA HIS A 17 -13.40 12.17 -1.38
C HIS A 17 -12.64 13.31 -2.09
N SER A 18 -11.36 13.53 -1.76
CA SER A 18 -10.60 14.71 -2.20
C SER A 18 -10.14 14.66 -3.65
N LYS A 19 -10.12 13.48 -4.28
CA LYS A 19 -9.84 13.28 -5.70
C LYS A 19 -10.82 12.27 -6.31
N PRO A 20 -11.03 12.28 -7.63
CA PRO A 20 -11.79 11.25 -8.32
C PRO A 20 -11.17 9.85 -8.16
N PHE A 21 -12.01 8.81 -8.23
CA PHE A 21 -11.54 7.43 -8.29
C PHE A 21 -11.13 7.06 -9.71
N GLU A 22 -9.95 6.47 -9.86
CA GLU A 22 -9.40 6.02 -11.15
C GLU A 22 -8.92 4.56 -11.04
N MET A 23 -8.87 3.83 -12.17
CA MET A 23 -8.42 2.43 -12.17
C MET A 23 -7.01 2.27 -11.60
N SER A 24 -6.12 3.25 -11.82
CA SER A 24 -4.76 3.27 -11.28
C SER A 24 -4.68 3.41 -9.75
N ASP A 25 -5.79 3.76 -9.10
CA ASP A 25 -5.86 3.78 -7.63
C ASP A 25 -5.96 2.38 -7.02
N PHE A 26 -6.09 1.34 -7.84
CA PHE A 26 -6.29 -0.03 -7.39
C PHE A 26 -5.21 -0.97 -7.96
N SER A 27 -4.77 -1.94 -7.16
CA SER A 27 -3.94 -3.06 -7.65
C SER A 27 -4.83 -4.08 -8.36
N VAL A 28 -4.81 -4.04 -9.68
CA VAL A 28 -5.62 -4.88 -10.58
C VAL A 28 -4.74 -5.68 -11.56
N ASP A 29 -3.45 -5.81 -11.25
CA ASP A 29 -2.39 -6.35 -12.12
C ASP A 29 -2.62 -7.82 -12.53
N HIS A 30 -3.43 -8.53 -11.76
CA HIS A 30 -3.78 -9.93 -11.97
C HIS A 30 -5.26 -10.17 -12.30
N CYS A 31 -6.03 -9.09 -12.51
CA CYS A 31 -7.44 -9.20 -12.86
C CYS A 31 -7.60 -9.70 -14.30
N THR A 32 -8.60 -10.56 -14.52
CA THR A 32 -9.05 -10.92 -15.87
C THR A 32 -9.82 -9.74 -16.50
N GLU A 33 -10.01 -9.75 -17.81
CA GLU A 33 -10.80 -8.73 -18.51
C GLU A 33 -12.20 -8.55 -17.91
N ALA A 34 -12.91 -9.65 -17.65
CA ALA A 34 -14.23 -9.60 -17.02
C ALA A 34 -14.20 -9.00 -15.60
N ALA A 35 -13.12 -9.21 -14.85
CA ALA A 35 -12.94 -8.60 -13.53
C ALA A 35 -12.64 -7.10 -13.64
N LEU A 36 -11.83 -6.68 -14.62
CA LEU A 36 -11.57 -5.26 -14.91
C LEU A 36 -12.85 -4.53 -15.32
N ASP A 37 -13.70 -5.14 -16.14
CA ASP A 37 -15.00 -4.59 -16.52
C ASP A 37 -15.91 -4.37 -15.30
N MET A 38 -15.92 -5.32 -14.37
CA MET A 38 -16.68 -5.18 -13.12
C MET A 38 -16.07 -4.12 -12.21
N MET A 39 -14.74 -4.05 -12.15
CA MET A 39 -14.01 -3.06 -11.36
C MET A 39 -14.32 -1.65 -11.86
N GLN A 40 -14.37 -1.44 -13.17
CA GLN A 40 -14.74 -0.15 -13.75
C GLN A 40 -16.15 0.29 -13.32
N LYS A 41 -17.13 -0.62 -13.33
CA LYS A 41 -18.49 -0.33 -12.84
C LYS A 41 -18.51 0.04 -11.35
N ASN A 42 -17.66 -0.60 -10.55
CA ASN A 42 -17.52 -0.26 -9.13
C ASN A 42 -16.93 1.15 -8.97
N ILE A 43 -15.87 1.47 -9.71
CA ILE A 43 -15.24 2.80 -9.73
C ILE A 43 -16.25 3.88 -10.13
N ASP A 44 -17.02 3.67 -11.19
CA ASP A 44 -18.04 4.62 -11.67
C ASP A 44 -19.12 4.86 -10.59
N PHE A 45 -19.51 3.80 -9.88
CA PHE A 45 -20.47 3.90 -8.78
C PHE A 45 -19.89 4.65 -7.57
N LEU A 46 -18.66 4.34 -7.17
CA LEU A 46 -17.96 5.05 -6.09
C LEU A 46 -17.79 6.53 -6.42
N GLU A 47 -17.48 6.89 -7.68
CA GLU A 47 -17.36 8.26 -8.13
C GLU A 47 -18.70 9.00 -8.12
N THR A 48 -19.79 8.33 -8.50
CA THR A 48 -21.15 8.89 -8.38
C THR A 48 -21.47 9.24 -6.93
N ILE A 49 -21.26 8.30 -6.00
CA ILE A 49 -21.46 8.55 -4.55
C ILE A 49 -20.53 9.66 -4.05
N ARG A 50 -19.28 9.70 -4.54
CA ARG A 50 -18.31 10.73 -4.15
C ARG A 50 -18.78 12.13 -4.53
N GLN A 51 -19.31 12.30 -5.73
CA GLN A 51 -19.84 13.59 -6.21
C GLN A 51 -21.03 14.03 -5.38
N GLU A 52 -22.01 13.14 -5.17
CA GLU A 52 -23.17 13.40 -4.31
C GLU A 52 -22.75 13.75 -2.88
N PHE A 53 -21.76 13.05 -2.32
CA PHE A 53 -21.23 13.36 -1.00
C PHE A 53 -20.55 14.73 -0.95
N VAL A 54 -19.77 15.09 -1.98
CA VAL A 54 -19.09 16.39 -2.03
C VAL A 54 -20.10 17.54 -2.03
N GLU A 55 -21.23 17.38 -2.70
CA GLU A 55 -22.31 18.37 -2.77
C GLU A 55 -23.16 18.41 -1.49
N THR A 56 -23.64 17.25 -1.02
CA THR A 56 -24.64 17.16 0.06
C THR A 56 -24.04 17.08 1.46
N LYS A 57 -22.81 16.58 1.58
CA LYS A 57 -22.16 16.19 2.85
C LYS A 57 -22.94 15.15 3.66
N ASP A 58 -23.79 14.34 3.01
CA ASP A 58 -24.52 13.26 3.71
C ASP A 58 -23.55 12.19 4.23
N LYS A 59 -23.62 11.92 5.54
CA LYS A 59 -22.79 10.90 6.18
C LYS A 59 -23.10 9.49 5.68
N ASN A 60 -24.32 9.22 5.22
CA ASN A 60 -24.65 7.90 4.68
C ASN A 60 -23.83 7.62 3.42
N LEU A 61 -23.72 8.59 2.50
CA LEU A 61 -22.87 8.48 1.31
C LEU A 61 -21.40 8.28 1.67
N TRP A 62 -20.91 8.97 2.71
CA TRP A 62 -19.56 8.76 3.24
C TRP A 62 -19.32 7.32 3.70
N TYR A 63 -20.23 6.78 4.51
CA TYR A 63 -20.10 5.40 4.99
C TYR A 63 -20.24 4.39 3.84
N SER A 64 -21.11 4.63 2.87
CA SER A 64 -21.23 3.81 1.67
C SER A 64 -19.94 3.76 0.87
N MET A 65 -19.28 4.91 0.63
CA MET A 65 -17.97 4.92 -0.05
C MET A 65 -16.94 4.07 0.70
N ILE A 66 -16.83 4.26 2.02
CA ILE A 66 -15.85 3.55 2.84
C ILE A 66 -16.11 2.03 2.84
N GLN A 67 -17.36 1.61 2.98
CA GLN A 67 -17.71 0.20 3.09
C GLN A 67 -17.66 -0.55 1.76
N LEU A 68 -17.83 0.17 0.65
CA LEU A 68 -17.75 -0.41 -0.69
C LEU A 68 -16.36 -0.35 -1.29
N LEU A 69 -15.43 0.42 -0.71
CA LEU A 69 -14.07 0.54 -1.20
C LEU A 69 -13.38 -0.83 -1.23
N PRO A 70 -12.95 -1.30 -2.41
CA PRO A 70 -12.24 -2.57 -2.53
C PRO A 70 -10.92 -2.59 -1.75
N GLU A 71 -10.54 -3.77 -1.25
CA GLU A 71 -9.25 -3.99 -0.59
C GLU A 71 -8.07 -3.71 -1.54
N SER A 72 -8.28 -3.84 -2.86
CA SER A 72 -7.28 -3.50 -3.87
C SER A 72 -6.91 -2.01 -3.91
N TYR A 73 -7.59 -1.13 -3.16
CA TYR A 73 -7.28 0.30 -3.14
C TYR A 73 -5.88 0.56 -2.56
N ASN A 74 -5.05 1.25 -3.33
CA ASN A 74 -3.65 1.53 -2.99
C ASN A 74 -3.57 2.55 -1.84
N GLN A 75 -3.03 2.10 -0.70
CA GLN A 75 -2.88 2.94 0.50
C GLN A 75 -1.44 3.40 0.68
N MET A 76 -1.26 4.70 0.93
CA MET A 76 0.03 5.25 1.31
C MET A 76 0.22 5.25 2.83
N ARG A 77 1.35 4.70 3.28
CA ARG A 77 1.79 4.74 4.68
C ARG A 77 3.25 5.20 4.77
N THR A 78 3.52 6.17 5.64
CA THR A 78 4.89 6.59 5.94
C THR A 78 5.41 5.83 7.16
N CYS A 79 6.51 5.11 6.98
CA CYS A 79 7.19 4.37 8.04
C CYS A 79 8.60 4.92 8.24
N THR A 80 9.02 5.05 9.49
CA THR A 80 10.39 5.37 9.88
C THR A 80 10.91 4.23 10.74
N PHE A 81 12.07 3.69 10.39
CA PHE A 81 12.71 2.60 11.12
C PHE A 81 14.23 2.70 11.00
N ASN A 82 14.96 2.16 11.98
CA ASN A 82 16.41 2.05 11.90
C ASN A 82 16.84 0.84 11.03
N TYR A 83 18.14 0.73 10.75
CA TYR A 83 18.68 -0.34 9.92
C TYR A 83 18.54 -1.74 10.54
N GLU A 84 18.60 -1.86 11.86
CA GLU A 84 18.37 -3.12 12.57
C GLU A 84 16.95 -3.66 12.29
N ASN A 85 15.94 -2.80 12.39
CA ASN A 85 14.56 -3.17 12.06
C ASN A 85 14.41 -3.49 10.58
N LEU A 86 15.06 -2.73 9.69
CA LEU A 86 15.05 -3.01 8.25
C LEU A 86 15.68 -4.37 7.94
N ALA A 87 16.79 -4.74 8.59
CA ALA A 87 17.41 -6.05 8.43
C ALA A 87 16.46 -7.18 8.86
N GLY A 88 15.79 -7.04 10.01
CA GLY A 88 14.77 -8.00 10.45
C GLY A 88 13.63 -8.16 9.45
N MET A 89 13.13 -7.05 8.88
CA MET A 89 12.12 -7.07 7.82
C MET A 89 12.65 -7.75 6.55
N TYR A 90 13.86 -7.41 6.11
CA TYR A 90 14.49 -7.99 4.93
C TYR A 90 14.57 -9.52 5.05
N TYR A 91 15.13 -10.06 6.14
CA TYR A 91 15.26 -11.51 6.33
C TYR A 91 13.92 -12.23 6.41
N SER A 92 12.91 -11.59 7.00
CA SER A 92 11.56 -12.15 7.10
C SER A 92 10.82 -12.19 5.75
N ARG A 93 11.26 -11.38 4.77
CA ARG A 93 10.50 -11.11 3.53
C ARG A 93 11.23 -11.45 2.24
N ARG A 94 12.56 -11.61 2.25
CA ARG A 94 13.39 -11.84 1.04
C ARG A 94 12.98 -13.07 0.20
N ASN A 95 12.38 -14.08 0.84
CA ASN A 95 11.91 -15.31 0.19
C ASN A 95 10.38 -15.42 0.15
N HIS A 96 9.67 -14.29 0.29
CA HIS A 96 8.21 -14.27 0.28
C HIS A 96 7.66 -14.58 -1.12
N LYS A 97 6.41 -15.04 -1.22
CA LYS A 97 5.76 -15.36 -2.51
C LYS A 97 5.27 -14.14 -3.30
N LEU A 98 5.28 -12.96 -2.69
CA LEU A 98 4.64 -11.76 -3.24
C LEU A 98 5.73 -10.87 -3.84
N ALA A 99 5.51 -10.40 -5.07
CA ALA A 99 6.47 -9.59 -5.83
C ALA A 99 6.83 -8.28 -5.10
N GLU A 100 5.85 -7.68 -4.43
CA GLU A 100 5.98 -6.43 -3.70
C GLU A 100 7.02 -6.50 -2.59
N TRP A 101 7.17 -7.68 -1.95
CA TRP A 101 8.21 -7.89 -0.95
C TRP A 101 9.60 -7.99 -1.55
N HIS A 102 9.73 -8.52 -2.76
CA HIS A 102 11.00 -8.52 -3.48
C HIS A 102 11.41 -7.08 -3.84
N THR A 103 10.49 -6.27 -4.37
CA THR A 103 10.74 -4.84 -4.63
C THR A 103 11.20 -4.10 -3.35
N PHE A 104 10.55 -4.37 -2.22
CA PHE A 104 10.95 -3.79 -0.94
C PHE A 104 12.35 -4.25 -0.49
N CYS A 105 12.65 -5.55 -0.63
CA CYS A 105 13.95 -6.10 -0.28
C CYS A 105 15.07 -5.59 -1.18
N ASP A 106 14.83 -5.47 -2.49
CA ASP A 106 15.78 -4.93 -3.46
C ASP A 106 16.11 -3.47 -3.15
N TRP A 107 15.08 -2.65 -2.87
CA TRP A 107 15.27 -1.29 -2.39
C TRP A 107 16.12 -1.22 -1.11
N ALA A 108 15.90 -2.14 -0.16
CA ALA A 108 16.69 -2.16 1.08
C ALA A 108 18.17 -2.42 0.80
N LEU A 109 18.50 -3.24 -0.20
CA LEU A 109 19.87 -3.55 -0.62
C LEU A 109 20.60 -2.36 -1.29
N GLU A 110 19.86 -1.39 -1.83
CA GLU A 110 20.42 -0.17 -2.43
C GLU A 110 20.86 0.86 -1.38
N LEU A 111 20.45 0.69 -0.11
CA LEU A 111 20.77 1.64 0.94
C LEU A 111 22.27 1.59 1.32
N PRO A 112 22.89 2.74 1.64
CA PRO A 112 24.30 2.80 2.00
C PRO A 112 24.67 1.82 3.12
N TYR A 113 25.70 1.00 2.89
CA TYR A 113 26.24 0.02 3.83
C TYR A 113 25.27 -1.08 4.30
N PHE A 114 24.01 -1.10 3.85
CA PHE A 114 23.02 -2.05 4.35
C PHE A 114 23.43 -3.49 4.00
N LYS A 115 23.77 -3.73 2.73
CA LYS A 115 24.23 -5.05 2.27
C LYS A 115 25.53 -5.47 2.95
N GLU A 116 26.50 -4.57 3.06
CA GLU A 116 27.83 -4.87 3.62
C GLU A 116 27.80 -5.20 5.11
N LEU A 117 26.96 -4.50 5.87
CA LEU A 117 26.95 -4.61 7.34
C LEU A 117 25.90 -5.59 7.87
N LEU A 118 24.80 -5.79 7.15
CA LEU A 118 23.60 -6.44 7.70
C LEU A 118 23.11 -7.63 6.88
N VAL A 119 23.62 -7.83 5.67
CA VAL A 119 23.30 -9.00 4.85
C VAL A 119 24.47 -9.96 4.88
N GLN A 120 24.30 -11.06 5.59
CA GLN A 120 25.24 -12.18 5.62
C GLN A 120 25.55 -12.64 4.19
N ASN A 121 26.82 -12.58 3.81
CA ASN A 121 27.31 -13.20 2.59
C ASN A 121 27.20 -14.71 2.78
N GLU A 122 26.39 -15.39 1.95
CA GLU A 122 26.15 -16.84 2.04
C GLU A 122 27.42 -17.70 1.73
N ASN A 123 28.60 -17.07 1.61
CA ASN A 123 29.87 -17.69 1.22
C ASN A 123 30.92 -17.78 2.36
N GLU A 124 30.59 -17.47 3.61
CA GLU A 124 31.56 -17.54 4.74
C GLU A 124 31.23 -18.64 5.78
N GLN A 125 30.45 -19.65 5.39
CA GLN A 125 30.32 -20.90 6.15
C GLN A 125 30.86 -22.07 5.31
N ALA A 126 32.19 -22.18 5.26
CA ALA A 126 32.92 -23.38 4.84
C ALA A 126 33.95 -23.74 5.92
#